data_AF-A0A2G2DPF7-F1
#
_entry.id   AF-A0A2G2DPF7-F1
#
_cell.length_a   1.000
_cell.length_b   1.000
_cell.length_c   1.000
_cell.angle_alpha   90.00
_cell.angle_beta   90.00
_cell.angle_gamma   90.00
#
_symmetry.space_group_name_H-M   'P 1'
#
loop_
_entity.id
_entity.type
_entity.pdbx_description
1 polymer ?
#
loop_
_entity_poly.entity_id
_entity_poly.type
_entity_poly.pdbx_seq_one_letter_code
_entity_poly.pdbx_strand_id
1 'polypeptide(L)'
;MAKQHSVVRPWCPFCGQTVGKPSHAPERKMNEFPVGRCLCGAVYTCDATGHNVGSAIVETLVYACNDNADLAWELLPDDDYLTGRIENYDEDLNQVVAKKNLDGRSVRGILYFIRLHTEIQDIATRIKDKRVEALQEALPSLKAEMSLVIEPAPEKGHVPRKSNKRLVKQLVEENDIDQLVGLCLDDKKTLRLMQRLLYDPDDSKRWHTAYMIGKVCQRVSTRDPGSVSDLLQRLFEACSDSAATPWGMVESIGYIISLRSDIFGAFARYLYNYIGDNSTRNQVLWGLTEIAGNRSDIIRKTPFYNLFHYLQHPEAQVRGQVVRLLGRIKATEAAVQLMELTDDKEEFLYCVDGTLVSSTVAEVAVIAIQTINEGQKNEQ
;
A
#
# COMPACT_ATOMS: atom_id res chain seq x y z
N MET A 1 -3.35 12.15 -52.70
CA MET A 1 -2.09 11.43 -52.41
C MET A 1 -1.99 11.23 -50.91
N ALA A 2 -2.25 10.00 -50.42
CA ALA A 2 -2.20 9.67 -49.00
C ALA A 2 -0.74 9.74 -48.52
N LYS A 3 -0.46 10.61 -47.53
CA LYS A 3 0.84 10.64 -46.86
C LYS A 3 0.99 9.32 -46.11
N GLN A 4 1.84 8.42 -46.59
CA GLN A 4 2.24 7.22 -45.86
C GLN A 4 2.87 7.66 -44.53
N HIS A 5 2.12 7.50 -43.44
CA HIS A 5 2.70 7.54 -42.10
C HIS A 5 3.55 6.26 -41.98
N SER A 6 4.85 6.39 -41.77
CA SER A 6 5.73 5.24 -41.56
C SER A 6 5.42 4.64 -40.18
N VAL A 7 4.56 3.64 -40.19
CA VAL A 7 4.12 2.87 -39.02
C VAL A 7 5.02 1.65 -38.90
N VAL A 8 5.61 1.43 -37.72
CA VAL A 8 6.51 0.30 -37.45
C VAL A 8 5.97 -0.50 -36.27
N ARG A 9 6.07 -1.84 -36.31
CA ARG A 9 5.71 -2.67 -35.15
C ARG A 9 6.70 -2.43 -34.01
N PRO A 10 6.27 -2.44 -32.74
CA PRO A 10 7.17 -2.25 -31.61
C PRO A 10 8.19 -3.40 -31.55
N TRP A 11 9.41 -3.07 -31.15
CA TRP A 11 10.53 -4.02 -31.06
C TRP A 11 11.17 -3.99 -29.67
N CYS A 12 11.92 -5.02 -29.33
CA CYS A 12 12.72 -5.05 -28.12
C CYS A 12 14.08 -4.37 -28.39
N PRO A 13 14.49 -3.34 -27.63
CA PRO A 13 15.75 -2.63 -27.86
C PRO A 13 16.99 -3.50 -27.63
N PHE A 14 16.86 -4.62 -26.91
CA PHE A 14 17.98 -5.51 -26.60
C PHE A 14 18.22 -6.63 -27.61
N CYS A 15 17.19 -7.09 -28.32
CA CYS A 15 17.30 -8.23 -29.26
C CYS A 15 16.70 -7.98 -30.64
N GLY A 16 16.05 -6.82 -30.86
CA GLY A 16 15.45 -6.46 -32.14
C GLY A 16 14.18 -7.21 -32.52
N GLN A 17 13.73 -8.19 -31.72
CA GLN A 17 12.50 -8.93 -32.00
C GLN A 17 11.26 -8.06 -31.81
N THR A 18 10.22 -8.29 -32.59
CA THR A 18 8.92 -7.62 -32.42
C THR A 18 8.25 -8.05 -31.13
N VAL A 19 7.70 -7.11 -30.37
CA VAL A 19 7.03 -7.38 -29.10
C VAL A 19 5.51 -7.31 -29.22
N GLY A 20 4.82 -8.10 -28.40
CA GLY A 20 3.35 -8.13 -28.37
C GLY A 20 2.74 -6.93 -27.65
N LYS A 21 1.44 -6.73 -27.83
CA LYS A 21 0.69 -5.72 -27.06
C LYS A 21 0.78 -6.08 -25.57
N PRO A 22 1.25 -5.16 -24.70
CA PRO A 22 1.28 -5.43 -23.28
C PRO A 22 -0.15 -5.58 -22.74
N SER A 23 -0.30 -6.39 -21.71
CA SER A 23 -1.59 -6.77 -21.13
C SER A 23 -1.57 -6.57 -19.63
N HIS A 24 -2.73 -6.32 -19.03
CA HIS A 24 -2.85 -6.34 -17.58
C HIS A 24 -2.67 -7.77 -17.06
N ALA A 25 -1.93 -7.96 -15.96
CA ALA A 25 -1.77 -9.29 -15.37
C ALA A 25 -3.10 -9.81 -14.77
N PRO A 26 -3.34 -11.14 -14.79
CA PRO A 26 -4.63 -11.73 -14.42
C PRO A 26 -5.00 -11.63 -12.92
N GLU A 27 -4.02 -11.50 -12.02
CA GLU A 27 -4.24 -11.18 -10.61
C GLU A 27 -3.86 -9.72 -10.35
N ARG A 28 -4.80 -8.90 -9.87
CA ARG A 28 -4.55 -7.48 -9.55
C ARG A 28 -3.72 -7.35 -8.27
N LYS A 29 -2.40 -7.40 -8.45
CA LYS A 29 -1.41 -6.90 -7.50
C LYS A 29 -0.66 -5.80 -8.26
N MET A 30 -0.93 -4.54 -7.90
CA MET A 30 -0.24 -3.31 -8.35
C MET A 30 -0.18 -2.89 -9.84
N ASN A 31 -0.81 -3.54 -10.83
CA ASN A 31 -0.64 -3.10 -12.24
C ASN A 31 -1.41 -1.82 -12.65
N GLU A 32 -0.81 -0.64 -12.45
CA GLU A 32 -1.28 0.63 -13.08
C GLU A 32 -0.96 0.67 -14.59
N PHE A 33 0.08 -0.05 -15.03
CA PHE A 33 0.51 -0.10 -16.43
C PHE A 33 0.38 -1.52 -17.02
N PRO A 34 -0.02 -1.67 -18.29
CA PRO A 34 0.08 -2.93 -19.01
C PRO A 34 1.54 -3.39 -19.10
N VAL A 35 1.79 -4.67 -18.83
CA VAL A 35 3.13 -5.29 -18.85
C VAL A 35 3.27 -6.32 -19.96
N GLY A 36 4.50 -6.60 -20.37
CA GLY A 36 4.83 -7.64 -21.34
C GLY A 36 6.21 -8.23 -21.10
N ARG A 37 6.46 -9.39 -21.69
CA ARG A 37 7.76 -10.09 -21.65
C ARG A 37 8.23 -10.40 -23.06
N CYS A 38 9.50 -10.13 -23.34
CA CYS A 38 10.18 -10.52 -24.56
C CYS A 38 10.83 -11.90 -24.36
N LEU A 39 10.94 -12.69 -25.44
CA LEU A 39 11.60 -14.01 -25.41
C LEU A 39 13.07 -13.97 -24.96
N CYS A 40 13.72 -12.82 -25.09
CA CYS A 40 15.11 -12.63 -24.66
C CYS A 40 15.26 -12.40 -23.15
N GLY A 41 14.16 -12.41 -22.39
CA GLY A 41 14.15 -12.17 -20.94
C GLY A 41 13.86 -10.73 -20.53
N ALA A 42 13.84 -9.79 -21.48
CA ALA A 42 13.46 -8.41 -21.18
C ALA A 42 11.98 -8.27 -20.83
N VAL A 43 11.68 -7.42 -19.87
CA VAL A 43 10.34 -7.03 -19.46
C VAL A 43 10.05 -5.63 -19.97
N TYR A 44 8.79 -5.32 -20.27
CA TYR A 44 8.39 -3.97 -20.63
C TYR A 44 7.03 -3.55 -20.09
N THR A 45 6.84 -2.25 -19.89
CA THR A 45 5.55 -1.60 -19.56
C THR A 45 5.16 -0.57 -20.61
N CYS A 46 3.87 -0.25 -20.67
CA CYS A 46 3.34 0.82 -21.51
C CYS A 46 2.75 1.96 -20.69
N ASP A 47 3.30 3.17 -20.80
CA ASP A 47 2.62 4.41 -20.40
C ASP A 47 1.97 5.06 -21.62
N ALA A 48 0.64 4.97 -21.72
CA ALA A 48 -0.13 5.52 -22.84
C ALA A 48 -0.06 7.06 -22.92
N THR A 49 0.18 7.73 -21.79
CA THR A 49 0.18 9.20 -21.71
C THR A 49 1.55 9.82 -21.99
N GLY A 50 2.61 9.06 -21.71
CA GLY A 50 4.00 9.49 -21.79
C GLY A 50 4.45 10.45 -20.67
N HIS A 51 3.60 10.70 -19.67
CA HIS A 51 3.89 11.63 -18.57
C HIS A 51 4.29 10.92 -17.27
N ASN A 52 4.04 9.62 -17.15
CA ASN A 52 4.24 8.84 -15.92
C ASN A 52 5.45 7.90 -16.02
N VAL A 53 6.50 8.34 -16.72
CA VAL A 53 7.68 7.52 -17.02
C VAL A 53 8.35 6.98 -15.75
N GLY A 54 8.41 7.78 -14.67
CA GLY A 54 8.97 7.35 -13.39
C GLY A 54 8.25 6.13 -12.80
N SER A 55 6.91 6.16 -12.79
CA SER A 55 6.09 5.04 -12.30
C SER A 55 6.22 3.82 -13.20
N ALA A 56 6.25 4.03 -14.52
CA ALA A 56 6.48 2.94 -15.48
C ALA A 56 7.83 2.24 -15.26
N ILE A 57 8.89 2.98 -14.92
CA ILE A 57 10.21 2.40 -14.60
C ILE A 57 10.13 1.47 -13.39
N VAL A 58 9.60 1.98 -12.27
CA VAL A 58 9.48 1.22 -11.02
C VAL A 58 8.66 -0.05 -11.23
N GLU A 59 7.52 0.08 -11.92
CA GLU A 59 6.64 -1.04 -12.23
C GLU A 59 7.34 -2.12 -13.07
N THR A 60 8.07 -1.68 -14.11
CA THR A 60 8.82 -2.60 -14.98
C THR A 60 9.87 -3.36 -14.19
N LEU A 61 10.52 -2.71 -13.22
CA LEU A 61 11.62 -3.29 -12.43
C LEU A 61 11.08 -4.31 -11.42
N VAL A 62 10.01 -3.96 -10.72
CA VAL A 62 9.32 -4.87 -9.78
C VAL A 62 8.81 -6.12 -10.51
N TYR A 63 8.19 -5.95 -11.68
CA TYR A 63 7.71 -7.07 -12.47
C TYR A 63 8.86 -7.92 -13.05
N ALA A 64 9.99 -7.30 -13.41
CA ALA A 64 11.21 -8.01 -13.78
C ALA A 64 11.74 -8.88 -12.62
N CYS A 65 11.57 -8.41 -11.38
CA CYS A 65 11.92 -9.12 -10.14
C CYS A 65 10.84 -10.10 -9.65
N ASN A 66 9.88 -10.49 -10.51
CA ASN A 66 8.77 -11.38 -10.16
C ASN A 66 7.91 -10.88 -8.97
N ASP A 67 7.59 -9.59 -8.97
CA ASP A 67 6.78 -8.93 -7.93
C ASP A 67 7.42 -8.98 -6.54
N ASN A 68 8.77 -8.98 -6.51
CA ASN A 68 9.56 -8.77 -5.32
C ASN A 68 10.06 -7.33 -5.30
N ALA A 69 9.29 -6.46 -4.64
CA ALA A 69 9.62 -5.04 -4.52
C ALA A 69 10.90 -4.81 -3.72
N ASP A 70 11.15 -5.58 -2.64
CA ASP A 70 12.36 -5.40 -1.82
C ASP A 70 13.62 -5.65 -2.65
N LEU A 71 13.66 -6.73 -3.45
CA LEU A 71 14.77 -7.00 -4.36
C LEU A 71 14.90 -5.88 -5.41
N ALA A 72 13.79 -5.44 -6.02
CA ALA A 72 13.81 -4.41 -7.05
C ALA A 72 14.44 -3.09 -6.58
N TRP A 73 14.27 -2.72 -5.31
CA TRP A 73 14.83 -1.51 -4.72
C TRP A 73 16.34 -1.60 -4.40
N GLU A 74 16.91 -2.80 -4.36
CA GLU A 74 18.33 -3.01 -4.12
C GLU A 74 19.16 -2.99 -5.42
N LEU A 75 18.51 -3.09 -6.58
CA LEU A 75 19.19 -3.16 -7.88
C LEU A 75 19.57 -1.77 -8.41
N LEU A 76 20.76 -1.69 -9.00
CA LEU A 76 21.29 -0.50 -9.64
C LEU A 76 21.23 -0.61 -11.18
N PRO A 77 20.85 0.47 -11.89
CA PRO A 77 20.87 0.49 -13.35
C PRO A 77 22.31 0.35 -13.88
N ASP A 78 22.45 -0.30 -15.02
CA ASP A 78 23.69 -0.65 -15.73
C ASP A 78 24.58 -1.70 -15.02
N ASP A 79 24.54 -1.77 -13.68
CA ASP A 79 25.24 -2.79 -12.89
C ASP A 79 24.43 -4.10 -12.79
N ASP A 80 23.15 -4.01 -12.44
CA ASP A 80 22.28 -5.17 -12.20
C ASP A 80 21.27 -5.41 -13.33
N TYR A 81 20.92 -4.34 -14.05
CA TYR A 81 19.96 -4.39 -15.15
C TYR A 81 20.17 -3.32 -16.20
N LEU A 82 19.81 -3.64 -17.44
CA LEU A 82 19.82 -2.72 -18.58
C LEU A 82 18.45 -2.11 -18.79
N THR A 83 18.43 -0.88 -19.30
CA THR A 83 17.19 -0.15 -19.61
C THR A 83 17.06 0.15 -21.11
N GLY A 84 15.83 0.30 -21.58
CA GLY A 84 15.54 0.67 -22.96
C GLY A 84 14.20 1.38 -23.08
N ARG A 85 14.04 2.21 -24.12
CA ARG A 85 12.83 3.03 -24.28
C ARG A 85 12.43 3.17 -25.74
N ILE A 86 11.14 3.10 -26.00
CA ILE A 86 10.54 3.41 -27.30
C ILE A 86 9.47 4.47 -27.09
N GLU A 87 9.58 5.57 -27.83
CA GLU A 87 8.61 6.67 -27.78
C GLU A 87 7.63 6.63 -28.96
N ASN A 88 6.55 7.39 -28.84
CA ASN A 88 5.51 7.51 -29.86
C ASN A 88 4.82 6.17 -30.14
N TYR A 89 4.63 5.39 -29.07
CA TYR A 89 3.90 4.14 -29.08
C TYR A 89 2.40 4.39 -28.94
N ASP A 90 1.63 3.68 -29.76
CA ASP A 90 0.18 3.67 -29.81
C ASP A 90 -0.34 2.35 -29.26
N GLU A 91 -0.89 2.38 -28.05
CA GLU A 91 -1.37 1.22 -27.33
C GLU A 91 -2.56 0.54 -28.02
N ASP A 92 -3.46 1.32 -28.62
CA ASP A 92 -4.68 0.81 -29.24
C ASP A 92 -4.34 -0.13 -30.39
N LEU A 93 -3.43 0.31 -31.26
CA LEU A 93 -3.03 -0.38 -32.48
C LEU A 93 -1.71 -1.17 -32.35
N ASN A 94 -1.07 -1.13 -31.18
CA ASN A 94 0.22 -1.76 -30.90
C ASN A 94 1.30 -1.44 -31.95
N GLN A 95 1.60 -0.16 -32.14
CA GLN A 95 2.50 0.31 -33.19
C GLN A 95 3.28 1.57 -32.76
N VAL A 96 4.40 1.82 -33.41
CA VAL A 96 5.23 3.01 -33.21
C VAL A 96 5.05 3.94 -34.40
N VAL A 97 4.72 5.20 -34.14
CA VAL A 97 4.41 6.20 -35.17
C VAL A 97 5.52 7.24 -35.24
N ALA A 98 6.18 7.38 -36.39
CA ALA A 98 7.31 8.30 -36.54
C ALA A 98 6.92 9.79 -36.41
N LYS A 99 5.70 10.14 -36.82
CA LYS A 99 5.12 11.47 -36.57
C LYS A 99 4.23 11.34 -35.36
N LYS A 100 4.45 12.14 -34.32
CA LYS A 100 3.68 12.24 -33.06
C LYS A 100 2.17 12.43 -33.21
N ASN A 101 1.62 12.37 -34.44
CA ASN A 101 0.21 12.44 -34.77
C ASN A 101 -0.17 11.28 -35.72
N LEU A 102 -1.24 10.57 -35.38
CA LEU A 102 -1.89 9.55 -36.20
C LEU A 102 -3.38 9.88 -36.26
N ASP A 103 -3.98 9.99 -37.45
CA ASP A 103 -5.42 10.25 -37.64
C ASP A 103 -6.00 11.42 -36.81
N GLY A 104 -5.20 12.48 -36.60
CA GLY A 104 -5.61 13.67 -35.84
C GLY A 104 -5.45 13.57 -34.32
N ARG A 105 -5.12 12.39 -33.76
CA ARG A 105 -4.73 12.22 -32.34
C ARG A 105 -3.21 12.29 -32.16
N SER A 106 -2.76 12.88 -31.06
CA SER A 106 -1.33 12.87 -30.71
C SER A 106 -0.94 11.55 -30.04
N VAL A 107 0.06 10.85 -30.59
CA VAL A 107 0.60 9.61 -30.03
C VAL A 107 1.84 9.95 -29.21
N ARG A 108 1.72 9.82 -27.89
CA ARG A 108 2.79 10.14 -26.92
C ARG A 108 3.17 8.96 -26.03
N GLY A 109 2.59 7.79 -26.25
CA GLY A 109 2.85 6.63 -25.41
C GLY A 109 4.30 6.19 -25.46
N ILE A 110 4.75 5.57 -24.38
CA ILE A 110 6.12 5.10 -24.20
C ILE A 110 6.07 3.63 -23.80
N LEU A 111 6.89 2.82 -24.46
CA LEU A 111 7.27 1.50 -23.95
C LEU A 111 8.61 1.63 -23.22
N TYR A 112 8.63 1.22 -21.96
CA TYR A 112 9.84 1.16 -21.17
C TYR A 112 10.26 -0.28 -20.95
N PHE A 113 11.55 -0.58 -21.12
CA PHE A 113 12.11 -1.93 -21.09
C PHE A 113 13.17 -2.05 -20.00
N ILE A 114 13.16 -3.18 -19.30
CA ILE A 114 14.20 -3.59 -18.35
C ILE A 114 14.65 -5.01 -18.67
N ARG A 115 15.96 -5.26 -18.60
CA ARG A 115 16.55 -6.58 -18.70
C ARG A 115 17.53 -6.79 -17.57
N LEU A 116 17.22 -7.71 -16.65
CA LEU A 116 18.14 -8.11 -15.59
C LEU A 116 19.36 -8.84 -16.18
N HIS A 117 20.51 -8.72 -15.51
CA HIS A 117 21.65 -9.60 -15.76
C HIS A 117 21.34 -11.03 -15.31
N THR A 118 21.98 -12.01 -15.95
CA THR A 118 21.67 -13.45 -15.81
C THR A 118 21.72 -13.91 -14.34
N GLU A 119 22.71 -13.45 -13.57
CA GLU A 119 22.89 -13.82 -12.16
C GLU A 119 21.74 -13.30 -11.28
N ILE A 120 21.29 -12.06 -11.51
CA ILE A 120 20.16 -11.45 -10.80
C ILE A 120 18.83 -12.11 -11.20
N GLN A 121 18.68 -12.48 -12.47
CA GLN A 121 17.51 -13.19 -12.98
C GLN A 121 17.36 -14.56 -12.31
N ASP A 122 18.46 -15.28 -12.07
CA ASP A 122 18.46 -16.56 -11.37
C ASP A 122 18.09 -16.41 -9.89
N ILE A 123 18.56 -15.35 -9.22
CA ILE A 123 18.19 -15.02 -7.83
C ILE A 123 16.69 -14.72 -7.73
N ALA A 124 16.16 -13.86 -8.61
CA ALA A 124 14.75 -13.51 -8.65
C ALA A 124 13.85 -14.74 -8.90
N THR A 125 14.33 -15.72 -9.66
CA THR A 125 13.60 -16.97 -9.95
C THR A 125 13.62 -17.91 -8.74
N ARG A 126 14.77 -18.10 -8.09
CA ARG A 126 14.88 -18.93 -6.87
C ARG A 126 14.04 -18.40 -5.70
N ILE A 127 13.95 -17.08 -5.55
CA ILE A 127 13.11 -16.46 -4.52
C ILE A 127 11.62 -16.70 -4.84
N LYS A 128 11.23 -16.62 -6.12
CA LYS A 128 9.88 -16.95 -6.55
C LYS A 128 9.54 -18.41 -6.25
N ASP A 129 10.43 -19.35 -6.56
CA ASP A 129 10.17 -20.78 -6.34
C ASP A 129 9.97 -21.11 -4.86
N LYS A 130 10.82 -20.56 -3.97
CA LYS A 130 10.62 -20.66 -2.50
C LYS A 130 9.32 -20.02 -2.01
N ARG A 131 8.93 -18.89 -2.62
CA ARG A 131 7.69 -18.18 -2.28
C ARG A 131 6.45 -18.93 -2.78
N VAL A 132 6.55 -19.61 -3.92
CA VAL A 132 5.48 -20.47 -4.48
C VAL A 132 5.28 -21.70 -3.62
N GLU A 133 6.36 -22.36 -3.16
CA GLU A 133 6.27 -23.46 -2.19
C GLU A 133 5.58 -23.02 -0.89
N ALA A 134 5.97 -21.88 -0.33
CA ALA A 134 5.32 -21.31 0.87
C ALA A 134 3.86 -20.85 0.63
N LEU A 135 3.53 -20.40 -0.58
CA LEU A 135 2.17 -20.02 -0.97
C LEU A 135 1.25 -21.25 -1.12
N GLN A 136 1.79 -22.39 -1.56
CA GLN A 136 1.02 -23.62 -1.78
C GLN A 136 0.52 -24.25 -0.48
N GLU A 137 1.23 -24.04 0.62
CA GLU A 137 0.82 -24.43 1.97
C GLU A 137 -0.22 -23.47 2.58
N ALA A 138 -0.24 -22.20 2.17
CA ALA A 138 -1.12 -21.16 2.72
C ALA A 138 -2.42 -20.90 1.92
N LEU A 139 -2.63 -21.62 0.80
CA LEU A 139 -3.74 -21.37 -0.13
C LEU A 139 -5.18 -21.62 0.41
N PRO A 140 -5.43 -22.49 1.41
CA PRO A 140 -6.80 -22.70 1.91
C PRO A 140 -7.34 -21.54 2.76
N SER A 141 -6.49 -20.75 3.42
CA SER A 141 -6.90 -19.69 4.36
C SER A 141 -7.08 -18.30 3.72
N LEU A 142 -6.44 -18.04 2.56
CA LEU A 142 -6.44 -16.72 1.91
C LEU A 142 -7.63 -16.44 0.98
N LYS A 143 -8.40 -17.46 0.58
CA LYS A 143 -9.53 -17.28 -0.36
C LYS A 143 -10.81 -16.73 0.28
N ALA A 144 -10.85 -16.55 1.60
CA ALA A 144 -12.03 -16.08 2.31
C ALA A 144 -12.03 -14.56 2.61
N GLU A 145 -10.91 -13.85 2.49
CA GLU A 145 -10.79 -12.48 3.00
C GLU A 145 -10.55 -11.46 1.87
N MET A 146 -11.61 -10.67 1.61
CA MET A 146 -11.66 -9.44 0.80
C MET A 146 -11.64 -9.57 -0.73
N SER A 147 -12.80 -9.88 -1.31
CA SER A 147 -13.14 -9.39 -2.66
C SER A 147 -13.43 -7.88 -2.58
N LEU A 148 -12.40 -7.05 -2.74
CA LEU A 148 -12.59 -5.60 -2.87
C LEU A 148 -13.30 -5.30 -4.20
N VAL A 149 -14.43 -4.59 -4.13
CA VAL A 149 -15.15 -4.10 -5.31
C VAL A 149 -14.33 -2.96 -5.92
N ILE A 150 -13.99 -3.08 -7.20
CA ILE A 150 -13.26 -2.03 -7.93
C ILE A 150 -14.22 -0.87 -8.20
N GLU A 151 -13.79 0.36 -7.89
CA GLU A 151 -14.59 1.54 -8.18
C GLU A 151 -14.86 1.67 -9.70
N PRO A 152 -16.11 1.92 -10.11
CA PRO A 152 -16.47 1.98 -11.52
C PRO A 152 -15.70 3.10 -12.24
N ALA A 153 -15.45 2.91 -13.53
CA ALA A 153 -14.95 3.99 -14.37
C ALA A 153 -16.00 5.11 -14.49
N PRO A 154 -15.60 6.38 -14.59
CA PRO A 154 -16.54 7.49 -14.78
C PRO A 154 -17.44 7.26 -15.99
N GLU A 155 -18.71 7.62 -15.87
CA GLU A 155 -19.66 7.54 -16.98
C GLU A 155 -19.21 8.42 -18.16
N LYS A 156 -19.57 8.02 -19.38
CA LYS A 156 -19.25 8.80 -20.58
C LYS A 156 -19.94 10.17 -20.50
N GLY A 157 -19.13 11.24 -20.42
CA GLY A 157 -19.63 12.62 -20.26
C GLY A 157 -19.57 13.16 -18.84
N HIS A 158 -19.04 12.38 -17.88
CA HIS A 158 -18.78 12.86 -16.52
C HIS A 158 -17.90 14.12 -16.53
N VAL A 159 -18.33 15.14 -15.80
CA VAL A 159 -17.59 16.40 -15.64
C VAL A 159 -16.92 16.37 -14.26
N PRO A 160 -15.57 16.38 -14.20
CA PRO A 160 -14.85 16.31 -12.93
C PRO A 160 -15.26 17.43 -11.98
N ARG A 161 -15.65 17.07 -10.75
CA ARG A 161 -16.00 18.03 -9.70
C ARG A 161 -14.74 18.53 -8.99
N LYS A 162 -14.63 19.84 -8.81
CA LYS A 162 -13.51 20.45 -8.06
C LYS A 162 -13.75 20.38 -6.56
N SER A 163 -12.71 20.02 -5.82
CA SER A 163 -12.73 19.97 -4.36
C SER A 163 -12.54 21.36 -3.74
N ASN A 164 -13.27 21.61 -2.65
CA ASN A 164 -13.11 22.81 -1.83
C ASN A 164 -13.22 22.47 -0.34
N LYS A 165 -12.66 23.34 0.51
CA LYS A 165 -12.54 23.09 1.96
C LYS A 165 -13.88 22.80 2.64
N ARG A 166 -14.92 23.56 2.28
CA ARG A 166 -16.26 23.45 2.90
C ARG A 166 -16.91 22.12 2.55
N LEU A 167 -16.88 21.76 1.27
CA LEU A 167 -17.45 20.50 0.77
C LEU A 167 -16.75 19.30 1.40
N VAL A 168 -15.42 19.25 1.39
CA VAL A 168 -14.67 18.11 1.96
C VAL A 168 -14.94 17.97 3.46
N LYS A 169 -14.97 19.08 4.20
CA LYS A 169 -15.30 19.06 5.64
C LYS A 169 -16.71 18.52 5.88
N GLN A 170 -17.70 19.02 5.13
CA GLN A 170 -19.08 18.57 5.24
C GLN A 170 -19.22 17.07 4.96
N LEU A 171 -18.62 16.56 3.88
CA LEU A 171 -18.71 15.14 3.55
C LEU A 171 -18.04 14.22 4.59
N VAL A 172 -16.95 14.69 5.22
CA VAL A 172 -16.33 13.96 6.35
C VAL A 172 -17.27 13.94 7.56
N GLU A 173 -17.87 15.07 7.92
CA GLU A 173 -18.83 15.17 9.04
C GLU A 173 -20.11 14.33 8.81
N GLU A 174 -20.54 14.23 7.55
CA GLU A 174 -21.72 13.45 7.13
C GLU A 174 -21.43 11.95 6.93
N ASN A 175 -20.17 11.50 7.11
CA ASN A 175 -19.73 10.13 6.83
C ASN A 175 -19.95 9.67 5.38
N ASP A 176 -19.98 10.61 4.43
CA ASP A 176 -20.28 10.30 3.03
C ASP A 176 -19.03 9.84 2.28
N ILE A 177 -18.67 8.57 2.50
CA ILE A 177 -17.51 7.92 1.88
C ILE A 177 -17.68 7.86 0.36
N ASP A 178 -18.88 7.60 -0.15
CA ASP A 178 -19.15 7.47 -1.58
C ASP A 178 -18.84 8.78 -2.33
N GLN A 179 -19.36 9.91 -1.84
CA GLN A 179 -19.07 11.21 -2.45
C GLN A 179 -17.61 11.61 -2.27
N LEU A 180 -16.97 11.28 -1.14
CA LEU A 180 -15.54 11.54 -0.94
C LEU A 180 -14.66 10.77 -1.93
N VAL A 181 -14.97 9.49 -2.17
CA VAL A 181 -14.25 8.65 -3.15
C VAL A 181 -14.41 9.23 -4.56
N GLY A 182 -15.64 9.57 -4.96
CA GLY A 182 -15.88 10.22 -6.26
C GLY A 182 -15.12 11.54 -6.41
N LEU A 183 -15.13 12.37 -5.37
CA LEU A 183 -14.43 13.66 -5.37
C LEU A 183 -12.90 13.51 -5.36
N CYS A 184 -12.37 12.45 -4.74
CA CYS A 184 -10.95 12.10 -4.80
C CYS A 184 -10.51 11.68 -6.21
N LEU A 185 -11.33 10.88 -6.89
CA LEU A 185 -11.07 10.44 -8.27
C LEU A 185 -11.19 11.58 -9.29
N ASP A 186 -12.04 12.58 -9.00
CA ASP A 186 -12.17 13.79 -9.82
C ASP A 186 -11.06 14.82 -9.57
N ASP A 187 -10.64 15.00 -8.30
CA ASP A 187 -9.68 16.01 -7.90
C ASP A 187 -8.76 15.50 -6.77
N LYS A 188 -7.49 15.22 -7.12
CA LYS A 188 -6.45 14.76 -6.19
C LYS A 188 -6.23 15.70 -4.99
N LYS A 189 -6.66 16.96 -5.08
CA LYS A 189 -6.62 17.92 -3.97
C LYS A 189 -7.51 17.49 -2.80
N THR A 190 -8.52 16.65 -3.01
CA THR A 190 -9.43 16.16 -1.96
C THR A 190 -8.68 15.51 -0.80
N LEU A 191 -7.73 14.61 -1.08
CA LEU A 191 -6.91 13.97 -0.04
C LEU A 191 -6.09 15.00 0.77
N ARG A 192 -5.57 16.05 0.11
CA ARG A 192 -4.86 17.14 0.80
C ARG A 192 -5.80 17.97 1.67
N LEU A 193 -7.06 18.12 1.27
CA LEU A 193 -8.06 18.83 2.07
C LEU A 193 -8.51 17.99 3.27
N MET A 194 -8.65 16.67 3.12
CA MET A 194 -8.91 15.75 4.23
C MET A 194 -7.76 15.74 5.24
N GLN A 195 -6.50 15.68 4.77
CA GLN A 195 -5.32 15.73 5.64
C GLN A 195 -5.29 16.98 6.53
N ARG A 196 -5.80 18.12 6.05
CA ARG A 196 -5.88 19.35 6.87
C ARG A 196 -6.84 19.25 8.05
N LEU A 197 -7.81 18.34 8.00
CA LEU A 197 -8.77 18.12 9.08
C LEU A 197 -8.15 17.32 10.24
N LEU A 198 -6.98 16.70 10.05
CA LEU A 198 -6.24 15.99 11.10
C LEU A 198 -5.69 16.92 12.20
N TYR A 199 -5.72 18.24 11.99
CA TYR A 199 -5.30 19.24 12.97
C TYR A 199 -6.47 19.79 13.80
N ASP A 200 -7.55 19.02 13.98
CA ASP A 200 -8.63 19.40 14.89
C ASP A 200 -8.14 19.28 16.36
N PRO A 201 -8.43 20.26 17.24
CA PRO A 201 -8.05 20.17 18.65
C PRO A 201 -8.73 19.00 19.39
N ASP A 202 -9.86 18.51 18.92
CA ASP A 202 -10.57 17.38 19.50
C ASP A 202 -9.97 16.05 19.02
N ASP A 203 -9.46 15.24 19.95
CA ASP A 203 -8.86 13.94 19.66
C ASP A 203 -9.85 12.99 18.96
N SER A 204 -11.11 12.98 19.39
CA SER A 204 -12.13 12.09 18.81
C SER A 204 -12.36 12.42 17.34
N LYS A 205 -12.36 13.71 16.98
CA LYS A 205 -12.50 14.15 15.58
C LYS A 205 -11.28 13.82 14.74
N ARG A 206 -10.07 13.86 15.32
CA ARG A 206 -8.84 13.45 14.64
C ARG A 206 -8.86 11.97 14.29
N TRP A 207 -9.21 11.11 15.26
CA TRP A 207 -9.39 9.68 15.05
C TRP A 207 -10.45 9.36 14.01
N HIS A 208 -11.58 10.05 14.08
CA HIS A 208 -12.64 9.94 13.09
C HIS A 208 -12.18 10.33 11.68
N THR A 209 -11.47 11.45 11.55
CA THR A 209 -10.91 11.90 10.28
C THR A 209 -9.90 10.90 9.71
N ALA A 210 -9.01 10.37 10.55
CA ALA A 210 -8.03 9.37 10.15
C ALA A 210 -8.71 8.09 9.63
N TYR A 211 -9.78 7.65 10.29
CA TYR A 211 -10.62 6.54 9.82
C TYR A 211 -11.25 6.82 8.45
N MET A 212 -11.85 8.00 8.28
CA MET A 212 -12.45 8.41 7.00
C MET A 212 -11.42 8.45 5.88
N ILE A 213 -10.21 8.97 6.14
CA ILE A 213 -9.09 8.92 5.20
C ILE A 213 -8.78 7.46 4.82
N GLY A 214 -8.66 6.56 5.81
CA GLY A 214 -8.42 5.14 5.56
C GLY A 214 -9.46 4.49 4.66
N LYS A 215 -10.76 4.69 4.94
CA LYS A 215 -11.87 4.12 4.16
C LYS A 215 -11.94 4.68 2.74
N VAL A 216 -11.71 5.98 2.57
CA VAL A 216 -11.61 6.59 1.24
C VAL A 216 -10.40 6.05 0.48
N CYS A 217 -9.23 5.99 1.12
CA CYS A 217 -8.01 5.46 0.51
C CYS A 217 -8.15 3.98 0.14
N GLN A 218 -8.87 3.17 0.93
CA GLN A 218 -9.16 1.77 0.63
C GLN A 218 -9.83 1.61 -0.74
N ARG A 219 -10.79 2.49 -1.04
CA ARG A 219 -11.58 2.47 -2.28
C ARG A 219 -10.89 3.17 -3.44
N VAL A 220 -10.32 4.36 -3.21
CA VAL A 220 -9.57 5.13 -4.23
C VAL A 220 -8.40 4.32 -4.78
N SER A 221 -7.68 3.58 -3.94
CA SER A 221 -6.56 2.73 -4.36
C SER A 221 -6.97 1.53 -5.24
N THR A 222 -8.27 1.29 -5.48
CA THR A 222 -8.71 0.32 -6.51
C THR A 222 -8.57 0.87 -7.94
N ARG A 223 -8.41 2.20 -8.08
CA ARG A 223 -8.30 2.94 -9.35
C ARG A 223 -7.05 3.81 -9.45
N ASP A 224 -6.65 4.48 -8.37
CA ASP A 224 -5.48 5.38 -8.30
C ASP A 224 -4.65 5.11 -7.03
N PRO A 225 -4.01 3.93 -6.90
CA PRO A 225 -3.15 3.62 -5.76
C PRO A 225 -1.94 4.56 -5.65
N GLY A 226 -1.41 5.08 -6.77
CA GLY A 226 -0.36 6.10 -6.78
C GLY A 226 -0.70 7.33 -5.94
N SER A 227 -1.91 7.88 -6.05
CA SER A 227 -2.36 9.01 -5.22
C SER A 227 -2.34 8.73 -3.70
N VAL A 228 -2.55 7.46 -3.32
CA VAL A 228 -2.54 7.02 -1.92
C VAL A 228 -1.11 6.79 -1.44
N SER A 229 -0.23 6.25 -2.28
CA SER A 229 1.22 6.20 -2.02
C SER A 229 1.81 7.59 -1.80
N ASP A 230 1.45 8.57 -2.64
CA ASP A 230 1.86 9.98 -2.47
C ASP A 230 1.33 10.59 -1.15
N LEU A 231 0.17 10.15 -0.67
CA LEU A 231 -0.35 10.55 0.63
C LEU A 231 0.47 9.92 1.76
N LEU A 232 0.71 8.60 1.72
CA LEU A 232 1.51 7.89 2.72
C LEU A 232 2.91 8.49 2.84
N GLN A 233 3.59 8.74 1.72
CA GLN A 233 4.92 9.36 1.73
C GLN A 233 4.89 10.73 2.41
N ARG A 234 3.93 11.60 2.06
CA ARG A 234 3.79 12.92 2.70
C ARG A 234 3.46 12.83 4.19
N LEU A 235 2.71 11.82 4.61
CA LEU A 235 2.41 11.60 6.03
C LEU A 235 3.68 11.17 6.79
N PHE A 236 4.47 10.23 6.24
CA PHE A 236 5.75 9.82 6.83
C PHE A 236 6.76 10.98 6.89
N GLU A 237 6.90 11.74 5.81
CA GLU A 237 7.76 12.94 5.77
C GLU A 237 7.34 13.95 6.83
N ALA A 238 6.03 14.19 6.99
CA ALA A 238 5.52 15.10 8.02
C ALA A 238 5.71 14.57 9.44
N CYS A 239 5.70 13.26 9.66
CA CYS A 239 6.05 12.66 10.97
C CYS A 239 7.54 12.81 11.31
N SER A 240 8.41 12.88 10.31
CA SER A 240 9.87 13.03 10.50
C SER A 240 10.31 14.49 10.69
N ASP A 241 9.43 15.45 10.41
CA ASP A 241 9.73 16.87 10.61
C ASP A 241 9.60 17.24 12.08
N SER A 242 10.74 17.54 12.73
CA SER A 242 10.79 17.93 14.14
C SER A 242 9.99 19.21 14.49
N ALA A 243 9.66 20.04 13.49
CA ALA A 243 8.84 21.23 13.67
C ALA A 243 7.33 20.95 13.51
N ALA A 244 6.96 19.76 13.02
CA ALA A 244 5.58 19.36 12.83
C ALA A 244 5.05 18.59 14.05
N THR A 245 3.77 18.80 14.36
CA THR A 245 3.05 17.96 15.31
C THR A 245 2.31 16.87 14.52
N PRO A 246 2.65 15.58 14.69
CA PRO A 246 2.15 14.48 13.83
C PRO A 246 0.71 14.05 14.17
N TRP A 247 -0.13 14.98 14.64
CA TRP A 247 -1.50 14.69 15.07
C TRP A 247 -2.34 14.07 13.95
N GLY A 248 -2.94 12.91 14.22
CA GLY A 248 -3.78 12.20 13.27
C GLY A 248 -3.03 11.56 12.09
N MET A 249 -1.72 11.80 11.95
CA MET A 249 -0.93 11.33 10.81
C MET A 249 -0.57 9.86 10.96
N VAL A 250 -0.04 9.48 12.12
CA VAL A 250 0.37 8.09 12.40
C VAL A 250 -0.87 7.19 12.42
N GLU A 251 -1.97 7.69 12.97
CA GLU A 251 -3.29 7.05 12.95
C GLU A 251 -3.78 6.85 11.51
N SER A 252 -3.67 7.87 10.66
CA SER A 252 -4.05 7.77 9.24
C SER A 252 -3.19 6.73 8.50
N ILE A 253 -1.88 6.70 8.75
CA ILE A 253 -0.99 5.68 8.18
C ILE A 253 -1.43 4.28 8.63
N GLY A 254 -1.69 4.09 9.92
CA GLY A 254 -2.18 2.82 10.47
C GLY A 254 -3.49 2.36 9.83
N TYR A 255 -4.46 3.26 9.66
CA TYR A 255 -5.72 2.94 8.97
C TYR A 255 -5.53 2.60 7.49
N ILE A 256 -4.73 3.38 6.74
CA ILE A 256 -4.50 3.10 5.32
C ILE A 256 -3.84 1.73 5.14
N ILE A 257 -2.80 1.43 5.92
CA ILE A 257 -2.05 0.18 5.79
C ILE A 257 -2.90 -1.01 6.27
N SER A 258 -3.64 -0.88 7.38
CA SER A 258 -4.50 -1.98 7.86
C SER A 258 -5.61 -2.30 6.85
N LEU A 259 -6.27 -1.29 6.28
CA LEU A 259 -7.39 -1.50 5.34
C LEU A 259 -6.96 -1.98 3.94
N ARG A 260 -5.68 -1.76 3.57
CA ARG A 260 -5.09 -2.15 2.28
C ARG A 260 -3.68 -2.74 2.46
N SER A 261 -3.56 -3.70 3.37
CA SER A 261 -2.29 -4.37 3.67
C SER A 261 -1.76 -5.18 2.48
N ASP A 262 -2.64 -5.52 1.54
CA ASP A 262 -2.31 -6.16 0.26
C ASP A 262 -1.42 -5.30 -0.64
N ILE A 263 -1.62 -3.97 -0.62
CA ILE A 263 -0.80 -3.01 -1.39
C ILE A 263 0.24 -2.33 -0.49
N PHE A 264 -0.19 -1.81 0.65
CA PHE A 264 0.63 -0.91 1.47
C PHE A 264 1.31 -1.61 2.66
N GLY A 265 1.17 -2.93 2.79
CA GLY A 265 1.70 -3.71 3.92
C GLY A 265 3.20 -3.53 4.14
N ALA A 266 3.98 -3.35 3.07
CA ALA A 266 5.43 -3.12 3.15
C ALA A 266 5.79 -1.84 3.91
N PHE A 267 4.89 -0.83 3.96
CA PHE A 267 5.13 0.41 4.68
C PHE A 267 5.03 0.25 6.21
N ALA A 268 4.46 -0.85 6.70
CA ALA A 268 4.30 -1.10 8.14
C ALA A 268 5.64 -1.04 8.90
N ARG A 269 6.73 -1.48 8.26
CA ARG A 269 8.08 -1.46 8.88
C ARG A 269 8.55 -0.05 9.25
N TYR A 270 8.11 0.98 8.52
CA TYR A 270 8.53 2.36 8.80
C TYR A 270 7.85 2.96 10.03
N LEU A 271 6.72 2.40 10.48
CA LEU A 271 6.07 2.83 11.72
C LEU A 271 6.98 2.64 12.95
N TYR A 272 7.85 1.62 12.94
CA TYR A 272 8.80 1.37 14.03
C TYR A 272 9.77 2.53 14.27
N ASN A 273 10.04 3.35 13.26
CA ASN A 273 10.94 4.51 13.42
C ASN A 273 10.40 5.54 14.41
N TYR A 274 9.08 5.55 14.67
CA TYR A 274 8.41 6.53 15.52
C TYR A 274 7.95 5.95 16.87
N ILE A 275 8.31 4.70 17.20
CA ILE A 275 7.88 4.08 18.47
C ILE A 275 8.65 4.63 19.68
N GLY A 276 9.86 5.13 19.44
CA GLY A 276 10.75 5.66 20.47
C GLY A 276 10.22 6.93 21.13
N ASP A 277 9.49 7.76 20.39
CA ASP A 277 9.00 9.05 20.85
C ASP A 277 7.69 8.91 21.65
N ASN A 278 7.63 9.50 22.84
CA ASN A 278 6.44 9.42 23.72
C ASN A 278 5.18 9.96 23.02
N SER A 279 5.31 10.97 22.16
CA SER A 279 4.19 11.64 21.49
C SER A 279 3.54 10.81 20.39
N THR A 280 4.22 9.79 19.86
CA THR A 280 3.74 8.95 18.75
C THR A 280 3.67 7.48 19.10
N ARG A 281 4.30 7.04 20.20
CA ARG A 281 4.37 5.63 20.62
C ARG A 281 3.01 4.96 20.67
N ASN A 282 2.02 5.62 21.27
CA ASN A 282 0.66 5.08 21.37
C ASN A 282 0.06 4.83 19.98
N GLN A 283 0.16 5.82 19.08
CA GLN A 283 -0.38 5.76 17.73
C GLN A 283 0.32 4.68 16.89
N VAL A 284 1.64 4.54 17.05
CA VAL A 284 2.41 3.47 16.38
C VAL A 284 1.96 2.11 16.85
N LEU A 285 1.89 1.89 18.18
CA LEU A 285 1.44 0.62 18.75
C LEU A 285 0.02 0.28 18.31
N TRP A 286 -0.88 1.27 18.33
CA TRP A 286 -2.24 1.12 17.80
C TRP A 286 -2.22 0.75 16.31
N GLY A 287 -1.47 1.47 15.48
CA GLY A 287 -1.40 1.22 14.04
C GLY A 287 -0.88 -0.18 13.70
N LEU A 288 0.18 -0.62 14.37
CA LEU A 288 0.70 -1.99 14.24
C LEU A 288 -0.34 -3.04 14.68
N THR A 289 -1.12 -2.74 15.73
CA THR A 289 -2.20 -3.62 16.23
C THR A 289 -3.31 -3.78 15.21
N GLU A 290 -3.73 -2.70 14.55
CA GLU A 290 -4.76 -2.78 13.52
C GLU A 290 -4.26 -3.48 12.26
N ILE A 291 -3.00 -3.26 11.85
CA ILE A 291 -2.39 -4.00 10.75
C ILE A 291 -2.33 -5.50 11.06
N ALA A 292 -1.92 -5.87 12.28
CA ALA A 292 -1.87 -7.25 12.72
C ALA A 292 -3.25 -7.94 12.74
N GLY A 293 -4.32 -7.18 12.96
CA GLY A 293 -5.70 -7.71 12.94
C GLY A 293 -6.10 -8.27 11.58
N ASN A 294 -5.62 -7.65 10.49
CA ASN A 294 -5.91 -8.07 9.12
C ASN A 294 -4.81 -8.98 8.56
N ARG A 295 -3.54 -8.70 8.87
CA ARG A 295 -2.37 -9.44 8.38
C ARG A 295 -1.30 -9.56 9.46
N SER A 296 -1.50 -10.50 10.38
CA SER A 296 -0.58 -10.78 11.49
C SER A 296 0.83 -11.19 11.04
N ASP A 297 0.97 -11.81 9.87
CA ASP A 297 2.26 -12.25 9.31
C ASP A 297 3.20 -11.08 9.00
N ILE A 298 2.67 -9.91 8.65
CA ILE A 298 3.47 -8.70 8.38
C ILE A 298 4.24 -8.30 9.64
N ILE A 299 3.57 -8.33 10.79
CA ILE A 299 4.18 -7.96 12.06
C ILE A 299 5.04 -9.10 12.62
N ARG A 300 4.62 -10.37 12.47
CA ARG A 300 5.40 -11.54 12.92
C ARG A 300 6.79 -11.64 12.29
N LYS A 301 6.95 -11.12 11.08
CA LYS A 301 8.26 -11.08 10.37
C LYS A 301 9.18 -9.98 10.88
N THR A 302 8.71 -9.09 11.75
CA THR A 302 9.51 -8.01 12.35
C THR A 302 10.08 -8.44 13.71
N PRO A 303 11.09 -7.72 14.25
CA PRO A 303 11.65 -7.97 15.58
C PRO A 303 10.68 -7.63 16.75
N PHE A 304 9.47 -8.20 16.78
CA PHE A 304 8.41 -7.86 17.72
C PHE A 304 8.77 -8.15 19.19
N TYR A 305 9.74 -9.03 19.46
CA TYR A 305 10.30 -9.27 20.81
C TYR A 305 10.83 -8.00 21.48
N ASN A 306 11.28 -7.04 20.68
CA ASN A 306 11.72 -5.74 21.20
C ASN A 306 10.57 -4.98 21.89
N LEU A 307 9.31 -5.38 21.73
CA LEU A 307 8.16 -4.75 22.36
C LEU A 307 7.87 -5.29 23.77
N PHE A 308 8.50 -6.39 24.19
CA PHE A 308 8.18 -7.04 25.47
C PHE A 308 8.46 -6.15 26.68
N HIS A 309 9.49 -5.29 26.61
CA HIS A 309 9.79 -4.36 27.69
C HIS A 309 8.66 -3.35 27.94
N TYR A 310 7.81 -3.07 26.94
CA TYR A 310 6.66 -2.18 27.11
C TYR A 310 5.50 -2.81 27.90
N LEU A 311 5.50 -4.12 28.14
CA LEU A 311 4.51 -4.76 29.03
C LEU A 311 4.65 -4.29 30.48
N GLN A 312 5.81 -3.76 30.86
CA GLN A 312 6.09 -3.20 32.19
C GLN A 312 6.18 -1.66 32.17
N HIS A 313 5.67 -1.03 31.11
CA HIS A 313 5.70 0.43 30.99
C HIS A 313 4.83 1.10 32.08
N PRO A 314 5.24 2.24 32.66
CA PRO A 314 4.45 2.89 33.72
C PRO A 314 3.05 3.35 33.28
N GLU A 315 2.87 3.69 32.01
CA GLU A 315 1.57 4.11 31.46
C GLU A 315 0.72 2.91 30.97
N ALA A 316 -0.50 2.77 31.49
CA ALA A 316 -1.49 1.78 31.05
C ALA A 316 -1.78 1.85 29.55
N GLN A 317 -1.77 3.06 28.98
CA GLN A 317 -1.96 3.32 27.56
C GLN A 317 -0.98 2.52 26.69
N VAL A 318 0.28 2.42 27.11
CA VAL A 318 1.31 1.67 26.39
C VAL A 318 1.17 0.17 26.63
N ARG A 319 0.99 -0.25 27.88
CA ARG A 319 0.82 -1.67 28.24
C ARG A 319 -0.37 -2.28 27.49
N GLY A 320 -1.54 -1.62 27.54
CA GLY A 320 -2.77 -2.08 26.90
C GLY A 320 -2.63 -2.26 25.39
N GLN A 321 -2.00 -1.32 24.68
CA GLN A 321 -1.80 -1.45 23.22
C GLN A 321 -0.84 -2.60 22.87
N VAL A 322 0.23 -2.79 23.65
CA VAL A 322 1.18 -3.89 23.40
C VAL A 322 0.52 -5.24 23.65
N VAL A 323 -0.28 -5.36 24.71
CA VAL A 323 -1.09 -6.55 24.98
C VAL A 323 -2.02 -6.86 23.81
N ARG A 324 -2.74 -5.85 23.29
CA ARG A 324 -3.61 -6.02 22.09
C ARG A 324 -2.81 -6.50 20.89
N LEU A 325 -1.65 -5.89 20.62
CA LEU A 325 -0.77 -6.27 19.51
C LEU A 325 -0.32 -7.73 19.62
N LEU A 326 0.21 -8.12 20.78
CA LEU A 326 0.73 -9.47 21.03
C LEU A 326 -0.36 -10.54 20.91
N GLY A 327 -1.58 -10.23 21.37
CA GLY A 327 -2.76 -11.07 21.17
C GLY A 327 -3.09 -11.27 19.70
N ARG A 328 -3.14 -10.19 18.90
CA ARG A 328 -3.48 -10.25 17.47
C ARG A 328 -2.44 -10.98 16.62
N ILE A 329 -1.16 -10.88 16.97
CA ILE A 329 -0.12 -11.70 16.33
C ILE A 329 -0.03 -13.11 16.92
N LYS A 330 -0.83 -13.45 17.93
CA LYS A 330 -0.84 -14.75 18.62
C LYS A 330 0.51 -15.11 19.26
N ALA A 331 1.24 -14.15 19.80
CA ALA A 331 2.59 -14.33 20.35
C ALA A 331 2.62 -15.27 21.56
N THR A 332 2.82 -16.56 21.33
CA THR A 332 2.94 -17.61 22.36
C THR A 332 4.12 -17.35 23.30
N GLU A 333 5.15 -16.69 22.81
CA GLU A 333 6.38 -16.35 23.52
C GLU A 333 6.15 -15.30 24.62
N ALA A 334 5.02 -14.58 24.55
CA ALA A 334 4.62 -13.57 25.54
C ALA A 334 3.59 -14.09 26.55
N ALA A 335 3.14 -15.35 26.45
CA ALA A 335 1.99 -15.85 27.20
C ALA A 335 2.17 -15.68 28.73
N VAL A 336 3.37 -15.95 29.26
CA VAL A 336 3.66 -15.82 30.70
C VAL A 336 3.57 -14.35 31.14
N GLN A 337 4.19 -13.44 30.38
CA GLN A 337 4.18 -12.01 30.66
C GLN A 337 2.78 -11.41 30.55
N LEU A 338 1.94 -11.94 29.67
CA LEU A 338 0.53 -11.52 29.55
C LEU A 338 -0.31 -11.99 30.76
N MET A 339 -0.01 -13.14 31.36
CA MET A 339 -0.71 -13.61 32.56
C MET A 339 -0.48 -12.67 33.76
N GLU A 340 0.69 -12.04 33.86
CA GLU A 340 0.99 -11.08 34.93
C GLU A 340 0.12 -9.82 34.86
N LEU A 341 -0.47 -9.53 33.69
CA LEU A 341 -1.29 -8.34 33.45
C LEU A 341 -2.80 -8.59 33.61
N THR A 342 -3.24 -9.82 33.94
CA THR A 342 -4.69 -10.12 34.07
C THR A 342 -5.36 -9.47 35.26
N ASP A 343 -4.59 -8.92 36.20
CA ASP A 343 -5.09 -8.16 37.36
C ASP A 343 -4.90 -6.64 37.21
N ASP A 344 -4.32 -6.16 36.10
CA ASP A 344 -4.10 -4.74 35.83
C ASP A 344 -5.40 -4.05 35.40
N LYS A 345 -6.07 -3.40 36.36
CA LYS A 345 -7.37 -2.74 36.16
C LYS A 345 -7.24 -1.29 35.66
N GLU A 346 -6.03 -0.82 35.34
CA GLU A 346 -5.89 0.53 34.79
C GLU A 346 -6.55 0.63 33.41
N GLU A 347 -7.31 1.70 33.21
CA GLU A 347 -8.03 1.97 31.97
C GLU A 347 -7.11 2.58 30.91
N PHE A 348 -7.39 2.26 29.66
CA PHE A 348 -6.77 2.90 28.52
C PHE A 348 -7.75 3.03 27.34
N LEU A 349 -7.44 3.92 26.41
CA LEU A 349 -8.27 4.17 25.25
C LEU A 349 -7.66 3.57 23.99
N TYR A 350 -8.50 3.05 23.09
CA TYR A 350 -8.07 2.71 21.74
C TYR A 350 -9.18 3.01 20.75
N CYS A 351 -8.82 3.19 19.48
CA CYS A 351 -9.79 3.51 18.45
C CYS A 351 -10.25 2.25 17.69
N VAL A 352 -11.56 2.14 17.47
CA VAL A 352 -12.20 1.14 16.61
C VAL A 352 -13.12 1.89 15.65
N ASP A 353 -12.92 1.71 14.34
CA ASP A 353 -13.72 2.35 13.28
C ASP A 353 -13.93 3.86 13.48
N GLY A 354 -12.86 4.57 13.85
CA GLY A 354 -12.90 6.01 14.06
C GLY A 354 -13.52 6.47 15.39
N THR A 355 -13.92 5.54 16.27
CA THR A 355 -14.50 5.83 17.59
C THR A 355 -13.55 5.39 18.70
N LEU A 356 -13.32 6.26 19.69
CA LEU A 356 -12.55 5.90 20.87
C LEU A 356 -13.39 5.06 21.82
N VAL A 357 -12.82 3.94 22.28
CA VAL A 357 -13.41 3.04 23.25
C VAL A 357 -12.45 2.86 24.43
N SER A 358 -13.01 2.63 25.62
CA SER A 358 -12.25 2.33 26.84
C SER A 358 -12.24 0.83 27.11
N SER A 359 -11.15 0.34 27.68
CA SER A 359 -11.01 -1.00 28.25
C SER A 359 -9.90 -0.99 29.30
N THR A 360 -9.76 -2.07 30.06
CA THR A 360 -8.66 -2.25 31.01
C THR A 360 -7.57 -3.13 30.43
N VAL A 361 -6.33 -2.98 30.92
CA VAL A 361 -5.21 -3.86 30.54
C VAL A 361 -5.55 -5.33 30.82
N ALA A 362 -6.20 -5.62 31.95
CA ALA A 362 -6.68 -6.93 32.33
C ALA A 362 -7.63 -7.55 31.31
N GLU A 363 -8.66 -6.81 30.87
CA GLU A 363 -9.62 -7.28 29.88
C GLU A 363 -8.94 -7.67 28.57
N VAL A 364 -8.06 -6.80 28.05
CA VAL A 364 -7.35 -7.11 26.80
C VAL A 364 -6.30 -8.21 26.97
N ALA A 365 -5.72 -8.38 28.16
CA ALA A 365 -4.79 -9.48 28.46
C ALA A 365 -5.50 -10.83 28.41
N VAL A 366 -6.71 -10.92 28.99
CA VAL A 366 -7.54 -12.13 28.92
C VAL A 366 -7.88 -12.47 27.47
N ILE A 367 -8.31 -11.48 26.68
CA ILE A 367 -8.62 -11.65 25.25
C ILE A 367 -7.37 -12.11 24.49
N ALA A 368 -6.21 -11.49 24.73
CA ALA A 368 -4.96 -11.84 24.08
C ALA A 368 -4.54 -13.29 24.37
N ILE A 369 -4.60 -13.73 25.63
CA ILE A 369 -4.28 -15.11 26.04
C ILE A 369 -5.23 -16.11 25.38
N GLN A 370 -6.54 -15.82 25.36
CA GLN A 370 -7.51 -16.66 24.67
C GLN A 370 -7.19 -16.79 23.18
N THR A 371 -6.88 -15.68 22.51
CA THR A 371 -6.55 -15.64 21.07
C THR A 371 -5.28 -16.44 20.76
N ILE A 372 -4.26 -16.37 21.63
CA ILE A 372 -3.03 -17.15 21.54
C ILE A 372 -3.33 -18.66 21.66
N ASN A 373 -4.13 -19.05 22.65
CA ASN A 373 -4.48 -20.45 22.90
C ASN A 373 -5.35 -21.06 21.79
N GLU A 374 -6.26 -20.28 21.19
CA GLU A 374 -7.02 -20.70 20.02
C GLU A 374 -6.13 -20.88 18.79
N GLY A 375 -5.11 -20.04 18.63
CA GLY A 375 -4.08 -20.20 17.60
C GLY A 375 -3.36 -21.54 17.68
N GLN A 376 -2.93 -21.94 18.87
CA GLN A 376 -2.21 -23.20 19.08
C GLN A 376 -3.04 -24.44 18.74
N LYS A 377 -4.37 -24.39 18.89
CA LYS A 377 -5.27 -25.52 18.55
C LYS A 377 -5.47 -25.71 17.05
N ASN A 378 -5.24 -24.68 16.24
CA ASN A 378 -5.42 -24.73 14.78
C ASN A 378 -4.13 -25.11 14.03
N GLU A 379 -2.98 -25.13 14.72
CA GLU A 379 -1.67 -25.51 14.17
C GLU A 379 -1.26 -26.96 14.54
N GLN A 380 -2.06 -27.65 15.37
CA GLN A 380 -1.99 -29.09 15.67
C GLN A 380 -2.98 -29.85 14.79
#